data_AF-A0A4Q4M3L9-F1
#
_entry.id   AF-A0A4Q4M3L9-F1
#
_cell.length_a   1.000
_cell.length_b   1.000
_cell.length_c   1.000
_cell.angle_alpha   90.00
_cell.angle_beta   90.00
_cell.angle_gamma   90.00
#
_symmetry.space_group_name_H-M   'P 1'
#
loop_
_entity.id
_entity.type
_entity.pdbx_description
1 polymer ?
#
loop_
_entity_poly.entity_id
_entity_poly.type
_entity_poly.pdbx_seq_one_letter_code
_entity_poly.pdbx_strand_id
1 'polypeptide(L)'
;MIPTVNSLFITALFASLSTEASPVDLWGNIKIPRIEHYEKIAKPNSDGWFETRPQYDDLAKYSSFVGIPVRGAQDNTTSTDYAFHLQTEYLQLTCAPVNHTTNGTSPYGELPPDTLNVTGKDGLIWWSDKRILERWTQAPETVQPFNLSYVERNWNASSKDAYLSSPTFDFDSFHRDGTIGSVSCSVETSYVEVQVWCAVNSTCQATKVRRSQLDQLPPAITIMDAKPGKNIYSNMYSFMDGFMASIGGEKKWTDPLGSILDNYLRAPSLVTAPQFASKDQVSQDTTKFSNKALSERFGHLLNSYWTCLHGIYTVTGGIRNDTSYFWDTNVTFVPPKVDNYSHQAEVTLGHYNWTNDYSAKSKVWSSQGNKHERIEILVAHKPWTIILAIASLILIAFSLAPPLVRHFLINGPDIAINFSSLATRNNFHIPIPAGGSFLPASGRFRLLKDLRLRFADVEGNSNIGSLVIAAQGVEKVEYSRIRKGRLYE
;
A
#
# COMPACT_ATOMS: atom_id res chain seq x y z
N MET A 1 11.13 28.58 5.86
CA MET A 1 10.43 27.36 6.33
C MET A 1 8.92 27.49 6.15
N ILE A 2 8.29 28.53 6.71
CA ILE A 2 6.83 28.77 6.61
C ILE A 2 6.26 28.74 5.17
N PRO A 3 6.88 29.37 4.14
CA PRO A 3 6.32 29.33 2.79
C PRO A 3 6.19 27.93 2.20
N THR A 4 7.17 27.05 2.47
CA THR A 4 7.17 25.66 1.99
C THR A 4 6.05 24.85 2.66
N VAL A 5 5.87 24.99 3.97
CA VAL A 5 4.77 24.33 4.72
C VAL A 5 3.42 24.79 4.16
N ASN A 6 3.27 26.09 3.90
CA ASN A 6 2.04 26.65 3.35
C ASN A 6 1.74 26.08 1.96
N SER A 7 2.74 26.00 1.07
CA SER A 7 2.56 25.38 -0.25
C SER A 7 2.18 23.91 -0.16
N LEU A 8 2.79 23.14 0.75
CA LEU A 8 2.46 21.73 0.95
C LEU A 8 1.02 21.57 1.43
N PHE A 9 0.65 22.32 2.46
CA PHE A 9 -0.69 22.27 3.04
C PHE A 9 -1.77 22.67 2.03
N ILE A 10 -1.59 23.78 1.31
CA ILE A 10 -2.52 24.20 0.26
C ILE A 10 -2.59 23.17 -0.88
N THR A 11 -1.46 22.60 -1.30
CA THR A 11 -1.47 21.54 -2.33
C THR A 11 -2.30 20.33 -1.88
N ALA A 12 -2.15 19.91 -0.62
CA ALA A 12 -2.93 18.81 -0.05
C ALA A 12 -4.44 19.13 0.08
N LEU A 13 -4.77 20.38 0.42
CA LEU A 13 -6.16 20.85 0.53
C LEU A 13 -6.89 20.89 -0.81
N PHE A 14 -6.19 21.18 -1.91
CA PHE A 14 -6.74 21.20 -3.27
C PHE A 14 -6.60 19.84 -3.99
N ALA A 15 -6.31 18.76 -3.27
CA ALA A 15 -6.23 17.43 -3.83
C ALA A 15 -7.57 16.97 -4.42
N SER A 16 -7.54 16.04 -5.37
CA SER A 16 -8.78 15.47 -5.93
C SER A 16 -9.56 14.68 -4.87
N LEU A 17 -10.89 14.60 -5.01
CA LEU A 17 -11.74 13.77 -4.15
C LEU A 17 -11.27 12.30 -4.07
N SER A 18 -10.74 11.77 -5.18
CA SER A 18 -10.14 10.43 -5.21
C SER A 18 -8.91 10.31 -4.32
N THR A 19 -8.10 11.36 -4.23
CA THR A 19 -6.95 11.42 -3.33
C THR A 19 -7.40 11.63 -1.89
N GLU A 20 -8.40 12.46 -1.63
CA GLU A 20 -8.95 12.64 -0.28
C GLU A 20 -9.46 11.32 0.30
N ALA A 21 -10.20 10.53 -0.49
CA ALA A 21 -10.73 9.22 -0.10
C ALA A 21 -9.68 8.08 -0.09
N SER A 22 -8.53 8.28 -0.73
CA SER A 22 -7.45 7.30 -0.81
C SER A 22 -6.80 7.06 0.56
N PRO A 23 -6.33 5.82 0.86
CA PRO A 23 -5.54 5.52 2.06
C PRO A 23 -4.13 6.15 2.07
N VAL A 24 -3.72 6.76 0.96
CA VAL A 24 -2.49 7.52 0.85
C VAL A 24 -2.74 8.94 0.36
N ASP A 25 -1.84 9.85 0.71
CA ASP A 25 -1.85 11.24 0.24
C ASP A 25 -1.28 11.39 -1.18
N LEU A 26 -1.19 12.65 -1.65
CA LEU A 26 -0.64 13.01 -2.97
C LEU A 26 0.80 12.52 -3.21
N TRP A 27 1.55 12.27 -2.13
CA TRP A 27 2.96 11.86 -2.18
C TRP A 27 3.15 10.38 -1.85
N GLY A 28 2.05 9.62 -1.69
CA GLY A 28 2.08 8.20 -1.38
C GLY A 28 2.34 7.87 0.09
N ASN A 29 2.24 8.86 0.98
CA ASN A 29 2.37 8.65 2.42
C ASN A 29 1.06 8.11 3.01
N ILE A 30 1.16 7.31 4.08
CA ILE A 30 0.01 6.60 4.65
C ILE A 30 -0.84 7.55 5.46
N LYS A 31 -2.14 7.65 5.14
CA LYS A 31 -3.09 8.41 5.95
C LYS A 31 -3.51 7.62 7.18
N ILE A 32 -3.66 8.33 8.28
CA ILE A 32 -4.00 7.76 9.57
C ILE A 32 -5.51 7.77 9.76
N PRO A 33 -6.15 6.60 9.94
CA PRO A 33 -7.59 6.53 10.20
C PRO A 33 -7.92 7.16 11.56
N ARG A 34 -8.99 7.94 11.61
CA ARG A 34 -9.51 8.54 12.83
C ARG A 34 -10.29 7.50 13.63
N ILE A 35 -9.84 7.18 14.83
CA ILE A 35 -10.37 6.06 15.61
C ILE A 35 -11.79 6.34 16.12
N GLU A 36 -12.12 7.60 16.42
CA GLU A 36 -13.43 8.05 16.89
C GLU A 36 -14.55 7.75 15.89
N HIS A 37 -14.20 7.61 14.60
CA HIS A 37 -15.14 7.16 13.58
C HIS A 37 -15.50 5.69 13.77
N TYR A 38 -14.49 4.82 13.91
CA TYR A 38 -14.65 3.37 14.03
C TYR A 38 -15.27 2.94 15.35
N GLU A 39 -14.95 3.63 16.45
CA GLU A 39 -15.57 3.40 17.77
C GLU A 39 -17.10 3.57 17.75
N LYS A 40 -17.63 4.36 16.80
CA LYS A 40 -19.07 4.61 16.66
C LYS A 40 -19.77 3.60 15.75
N ILE A 41 -19.07 3.03 14.77
CA ILE A 41 -19.68 2.20 13.72
C ILE A 41 -19.40 0.71 13.85
N ALA A 42 -18.39 0.32 14.62
CA ALA A 42 -17.94 -1.05 14.74
C ALA A 42 -17.57 -1.40 16.18
N LYS A 43 -17.51 -2.71 16.47
CA LYS A 43 -16.92 -3.21 17.72
C LYS A 43 -15.48 -3.66 17.45
N PRO A 44 -14.54 -3.39 18.37
CA PRO A 44 -13.18 -3.86 18.23
C PRO A 44 -13.11 -5.38 18.35
N ASN A 45 -12.02 -5.97 17.85
CA ASN A 45 -11.69 -7.37 18.13
C ASN A 45 -11.23 -7.56 19.59
N SER A 46 -10.88 -8.80 19.96
CA SER A 46 -10.42 -9.14 21.33
C SER A 46 -9.22 -8.32 21.82
N ASP A 47 -8.39 -7.84 20.88
CA ASP A 47 -7.16 -7.12 21.16
C ASP A 47 -7.33 -5.59 21.00
N GLY A 48 -8.58 -5.11 20.88
CA GLY A 48 -8.91 -3.70 20.78
C GLY A 48 -8.82 -3.09 19.37
N TRP A 49 -8.52 -3.88 18.33
CA TRP A 49 -8.38 -3.39 16.96
C TRP A 49 -9.70 -3.26 16.22
N PHE A 50 -9.84 -2.14 15.53
CA PHE A 50 -10.86 -1.89 14.53
C PHE A 50 -10.30 -2.14 13.13
N GLU A 51 -11.01 -2.91 12.32
CA GLU A 51 -10.67 -3.11 10.91
C GLU A 51 -11.03 -1.84 10.12
N THR A 52 -10.07 -1.28 9.39
CA THR A 52 -10.25 -0.03 8.65
C THR A 52 -10.64 -0.26 7.20
N ARG A 53 -11.04 -1.51 6.86
CA ARG A 53 -11.32 -1.94 5.48
C ARG A 53 -12.24 -0.93 4.78
N PRO A 54 -11.87 -0.47 3.57
CA PRO A 54 -12.62 0.55 2.87
C PRO A 54 -13.95 -0.04 2.35
N GLN A 55 -15.03 0.16 3.09
CA GLN A 55 -16.35 0.28 2.47
C GLN A 55 -16.54 1.73 2.03
N TYR A 56 -16.93 1.93 0.79
CA TYR A 56 -16.87 3.17 0.00
C TYR A 56 -17.33 4.46 0.71
N ASP A 57 -16.71 5.58 0.31
CA ASP A 57 -17.20 6.97 0.38
C ASP A 57 -17.52 7.58 1.74
N ASP A 58 -16.53 7.67 2.64
CA ASP A 58 -16.63 8.67 3.72
C ASP A 58 -15.32 9.44 3.85
N LEU A 59 -15.35 10.72 3.50
CA LEU A 59 -14.26 11.69 3.70
C LEU A 59 -13.90 11.78 5.20
N ALA A 60 -14.80 11.37 6.09
CA ALA A 60 -14.64 11.37 7.55
C ALA A 60 -13.76 10.22 8.11
N LYS A 61 -12.94 9.55 7.28
CA LYS A 61 -12.15 8.39 7.72
C LYS A 61 -10.77 8.74 8.26
N TYR A 62 -10.13 9.77 7.74
CA TYR A 62 -8.73 10.08 8.05
C TYR A 62 -8.61 11.31 8.96
N SER A 63 -7.56 11.36 9.76
CA SER A 63 -7.28 12.48 10.66
C SER A 63 -6.63 13.67 9.96
N SER A 64 -6.03 13.47 8.77
CA SER A 64 -5.26 14.46 8.00
C SER A 64 -5.29 14.17 6.48
N PHE A 65 -5.16 15.22 5.66
CA PHE A 65 -4.92 15.14 4.20
C PHE A 65 -3.54 14.62 3.86
N VAL A 66 -2.58 14.89 4.74
CA VAL A 66 -1.17 14.55 4.57
C VAL A 66 -0.88 13.33 5.43
N GLY A 67 -0.29 12.32 4.81
CA GLY A 67 0.04 11.05 5.43
C GLY A 67 1.39 11.09 6.11
N ILE A 68 1.66 10.04 6.89
CA ILE A 68 2.94 9.83 7.55
C ILE A 68 3.88 9.09 6.58
N PRO A 69 5.06 9.66 6.26
CA PRO A 69 6.02 9.00 5.39
C PRO A 69 6.60 7.76 6.08
N VAL A 70 6.77 6.68 5.32
CA VAL A 70 7.39 5.43 5.79
C VAL A 70 8.48 4.99 4.83
N ARG A 71 9.51 4.31 5.35
CA ARG A 71 10.62 3.76 4.56
C ARG A 71 10.85 2.30 4.93
N GLY A 72 11.29 1.52 3.95
CA GLY A 72 11.64 0.11 4.13
C GLY A 72 10.56 -0.87 3.66
N ALA A 73 9.39 -0.35 3.23
CA ALA A 73 8.34 -1.14 2.58
C ALA A 73 8.48 -1.20 1.04
N GLN A 74 9.60 -0.72 0.51
CA GLN A 74 9.93 -0.72 -0.91
C GLN A 74 11.21 -1.53 -1.10
N ASP A 75 11.10 -2.86 -1.19
CA ASP A 75 12.13 -3.63 -1.90
C ASP A 75 11.82 -3.58 -3.39
N ASN A 76 12.86 -3.40 -4.22
CA ASN A 76 12.74 -3.46 -5.68
C ASN A 76 12.31 -4.84 -6.21
N THR A 77 12.11 -5.81 -5.32
CA THR A 77 11.63 -7.16 -5.64
C THR A 77 10.10 -7.19 -5.63
N THR A 78 9.50 -7.56 -6.75
CA THR A 78 8.05 -7.66 -6.97
C THR A 78 7.41 -8.87 -6.28
N SER A 79 7.92 -9.31 -5.13
CA SER A 79 7.47 -10.53 -4.44
C SER A 79 7.30 -10.37 -2.94
N THR A 80 7.61 -9.21 -2.36
CA THR A 80 7.55 -8.97 -0.93
C THR A 80 6.37 -8.10 -0.50
N ASP A 81 5.51 -8.61 0.41
CA ASP A 81 4.57 -7.79 1.17
C ASP A 81 5.17 -7.43 2.55
N TYR A 82 4.83 -6.26 3.09
CA TYR A 82 5.27 -5.82 4.41
C TYR A 82 4.09 -5.55 5.34
N ALA A 83 4.23 -5.98 6.59
CA ALA A 83 3.29 -5.68 7.66
C ALA A 83 4.02 -5.10 8.87
N PHE A 84 3.64 -3.91 9.34
CA PHE A 84 4.26 -3.31 10.51
C PHE A 84 3.25 -2.48 11.30
N HIS A 85 3.60 -2.17 12.54
CA HIS A 85 2.79 -1.31 13.40
C HIS A 85 3.43 0.07 13.47
N LEU A 86 2.62 1.12 13.40
CA LEU A 86 3.04 2.49 13.63
C LEU A 86 2.30 3.05 14.85
N GLN A 87 2.96 3.92 15.59
CA GLN A 87 2.39 4.65 16.72
C GLN A 87 2.36 6.12 16.33
N THR A 88 1.22 6.79 16.53
CA THR A 88 1.09 8.21 16.20
C THR A 88 0.00 8.85 17.03
N GLU A 89 0.02 10.18 17.03
CA GLU A 89 -1.00 11.03 17.64
C GLU A 89 -1.56 12.02 16.62
N TYR A 90 -2.75 12.54 16.89
CA TYR A 90 -3.35 13.67 16.18
C TYR A 90 -4.32 14.40 17.10
N LEU A 91 -4.68 15.62 16.71
CA LEU A 91 -5.64 16.45 17.44
C LEU A 91 -7.06 15.98 17.13
N GLN A 92 -7.83 15.73 18.18
CA GLN A 92 -9.26 15.48 18.13
C GLN A 92 -9.98 16.74 18.63
N LEU A 93 -10.85 17.29 17.79
CA LEU A 93 -11.60 18.50 18.10
C LEU A 93 -13.06 18.16 18.40
N THR A 94 -13.65 18.90 19.33
CA THR A 94 -15.09 18.94 19.57
C THR A 94 -15.56 20.40 19.54
N CYS A 95 -16.21 20.77 18.45
CA CYS A 95 -16.59 22.14 18.12
C CYS A 95 -18.11 22.34 18.18
N ALA A 96 -18.52 23.53 18.62
CA ALA A 96 -19.90 24.00 18.57
C ALA A 96 -19.96 25.47 18.13
N PRO A 97 -21.02 25.88 17.39
CA PRO A 97 -21.28 27.29 17.13
C PRO A 97 -21.58 28.02 18.43
N VAL A 98 -21.10 29.26 18.55
CA VAL A 98 -21.36 30.13 19.68
C VAL A 98 -22.60 30.96 19.35
N ASN A 99 -23.70 30.72 20.09
CA ASN A 99 -24.92 31.49 19.92
C ASN A 99 -24.76 32.88 20.54
N HIS A 100 -24.81 33.93 19.70
CA HIS A 100 -24.84 35.31 20.17
C HIS A 100 -26.29 35.70 20.48
N THR A 101 -26.57 36.05 21.74
CA THR A 101 -27.88 36.59 22.12
C THR A 101 -28.05 38.01 21.56
N THR A 102 -29.09 38.19 20.75
CA THR A 102 -29.45 39.40 19.97
C THR A 102 -29.92 40.61 20.79
N ASN A 103 -29.53 40.73 22.06
CA ASN A 103 -29.91 41.88 22.89
C ASN A 103 -28.82 42.96 22.90
N GLY A 104 -28.84 43.79 21.85
CA GLY A 104 -28.66 45.25 21.95
C GLY A 104 -27.29 45.84 22.29
N THR A 105 -26.26 45.06 22.57
CA THR A 105 -24.84 45.44 22.59
C THR A 105 -24.06 44.14 22.56
N SER A 106 -23.29 43.87 21.51
CA SER A 106 -22.39 42.71 21.47
C SER A 106 -21.55 42.63 22.76
N PRO A 107 -21.55 41.50 23.51
CA PRO A 107 -20.65 41.32 24.66
C PRO A 107 -19.17 41.27 24.25
N TYR A 108 -18.88 41.26 22.95
CA TYR A 108 -17.55 41.26 22.39
C TYR A 108 -17.48 42.37 21.34
N GLY A 109 -17.33 43.63 21.74
CA GLY A 109 -16.60 44.61 20.90
C GLY A 109 -15.09 44.43 21.05
N GLU A 110 -14.69 43.63 22.05
CA GLU A 110 -13.33 43.35 22.48
C GLU A 110 -13.27 41.86 22.85
N LEU A 111 -12.16 41.19 22.50
CA LEU A 111 -11.90 39.83 22.99
C LEU A 111 -11.88 39.83 24.53
N PRO A 112 -12.22 38.70 25.20
CA PRO A 112 -12.10 38.63 26.65
C PRO A 112 -10.71 39.10 27.12
N PRO A 113 -10.62 39.82 28.26
CA PRO A 113 -9.33 40.12 28.87
C PRO A 113 -8.59 38.80 29.10
N ASP A 114 -7.28 38.77 28.83
CA ASP A 114 -6.39 37.59 28.92
C ASP A 114 -6.50 36.58 27.76
N THR A 115 -6.82 37.05 26.55
CA THR A 115 -6.78 36.23 25.33
C THR A 115 -5.57 36.56 24.45
N LEU A 116 -5.00 35.52 23.86
CA LEU A 116 -4.10 35.65 22.72
C LEU A 116 -4.88 35.39 21.46
N ASN A 117 -4.49 36.08 20.39
CA ASN A 117 -5.11 35.90 19.09
C ASN A 117 -4.08 35.91 17.98
N VAL A 118 -4.45 35.26 16.90
CA VAL A 118 -3.76 35.27 15.62
C VAL A 118 -4.78 35.68 14.58
N THR A 119 -4.42 36.70 13.83
CA THR A 119 -5.25 37.25 12.76
C THR A 119 -4.73 36.76 11.42
N GLY A 120 -5.58 36.06 10.68
CA GLY A 120 -5.38 35.84 9.25
C GLY A 120 -6.05 36.93 8.42
N LYS A 121 -5.87 36.86 7.11
CA LYS A 121 -6.52 37.79 6.18
C LYS A 121 -8.05 37.74 6.27
N ASP A 122 -8.60 36.55 6.48
CA ASP A 122 -10.03 36.30 6.37
C ASP A 122 -10.71 35.83 7.67
N GLY A 123 -9.99 35.77 8.79
CA GLY A 123 -10.54 35.31 10.06
C GLY A 123 -9.59 35.53 11.23
N LEU A 124 -10.09 35.28 12.43
CA LEU A 124 -9.37 35.40 13.69
C LEU A 124 -9.48 34.09 14.46
N ILE A 125 -8.34 33.56 14.89
CA ILE A 125 -8.28 32.50 15.88
C ILE A 125 -7.84 33.10 17.21
N TRP A 126 -8.51 32.75 18.30
CA TRP A 126 -8.12 33.19 19.63
C TRP A 126 -8.31 32.09 20.68
N TRP A 127 -7.58 32.22 21.77
CA TRP A 127 -7.61 31.31 22.91
C TRP A 127 -7.27 32.08 24.20
N SER A 128 -7.55 31.48 25.36
CA SER A 128 -7.20 32.08 26.66
C SER A 128 -5.74 31.80 27.01
N ASP A 129 -4.96 32.85 27.20
CA ASP A 129 -3.53 32.75 27.53
C ASP A 129 -3.31 32.31 28.98
N LYS A 130 -4.06 32.93 29.90
CA LYS A 130 -4.03 32.60 31.32
C LYS A 130 -4.32 31.12 31.56
N ARG A 131 -5.26 30.53 30.81
CA ARG A 131 -5.55 29.09 30.90
C ARG A 131 -4.36 28.23 30.48
N ILE A 132 -3.58 28.62 29.46
CA ILE A 132 -2.37 27.88 29.07
C ILE A 132 -1.32 27.92 30.18
N LEU A 133 -1.07 29.11 30.74
CA LEU A 133 -0.12 29.27 31.83
C LEU A 133 -0.54 28.49 33.09
N GLU A 134 -1.83 28.51 33.42
CA GLU A 134 -2.39 27.73 34.54
C GLU A 134 -2.24 26.22 34.30
N ARG A 135 -2.43 25.73 33.07
CA ARG A 135 -2.24 24.32 32.72
C ARG A 135 -0.81 23.85 32.95
N TRP A 136 0.20 24.69 32.73
CA TRP A 136 1.59 24.38 33.06
C TRP A 136 1.87 24.25 34.56
N THR A 137 0.95 24.68 35.42
CA THR A 137 1.12 24.55 36.88
C THR A 137 0.33 23.38 37.47
N GLN A 138 -0.59 22.80 36.71
CA GLN A 138 -1.46 21.71 37.14
C GLN A 138 -0.82 20.33 36.93
N ALA A 139 -1.16 19.39 37.81
CA ALA A 139 -0.75 18.00 37.64
C ALA A 139 -1.35 17.43 36.34
N PRO A 140 -0.60 16.65 35.52
CA PRO A 140 -1.06 16.22 34.21
C PRO A 140 -2.46 15.60 34.19
N GLU A 141 -2.78 14.78 35.19
CA GLU A 141 -4.07 14.07 35.29
C GLU A 141 -5.27 14.97 35.60
N THR A 142 -5.03 16.19 36.07
CA THR A 142 -6.08 17.15 36.44
C THR A 142 -6.35 18.20 35.35
N VAL A 143 -5.52 18.23 34.31
CA VAL A 143 -5.63 19.18 33.21
C VAL A 143 -6.90 18.88 32.40
N GLN A 144 -7.81 19.85 32.30
CA GLN A 144 -8.95 19.78 31.39
C GLN A 144 -8.54 20.22 29.99
N PRO A 145 -9.17 19.79 28.88
CA PRO A 145 -8.82 20.24 27.53
C PRO A 145 -8.86 21.77 27.34
N PHE A 146 -8.03 22.32 26.45
CA PHE A 146 -8.08 23.76 26.16
C PHE A 146 -9.09 24.08 25.06
N ASN A 147 -9.61 25.31 25.09
CA ASN A 147 -10.57 25.79 24.11
C ASN A 147 -9.92 26.80 23.15
N LEU A 148 -10.18 26.59 21.87
CA LEU A 148 -9.82 27.44 20.75
C LEU A 148 -11.11 27.98 20.14
N SER A 149 -11.11 29.25 19.78
CA SER A 149 -12.25 29.86 19.09
C SER A 149 -11.83 30.41 17.73
N TYR A 150 -12.68 30.21 16.73
CA TYR A 150 -12.54 30.76 15.38
C TYR A 150 -13.69 31.73 15.08
N VAL A 151 -13.36 32.84 14.43
CA VAL A 151 -14.31 33.87 14.01
C VAL A 151 -14.00 34.26 12.57
N GLU A 152 -14.99 34.14 11.69
CA GLU A 152 -14.90 34.60 10.30
C GLU A 152 -14.78 36.14 10.27
N ARG A 153 -13.96 36.70 9.36
CA ARG A 153 -13.88 38.17 9.16
C ARG A 153 -14.78 38.60 8.00
N ASN A 154 -15.73 39.50 8.28
CA ASN A 154 -16.59 40.12 7.28
C ASN A 154 -16.04 41.51 6.92
N TRP A 155 -15.76 41.75 5.64
CA TRP A 155 -15.27 43.03 5.11
C TRP A 155 -16.41 44.06 4.95
N ASN A 156 -17.40 44.04 5.83
CA ASN A 156 -18.44 45.08 5.83
C ASN A 156 -17.98 46.26 6.67
N ALA A 157 -16.88 46.90 6.26
CA ALA A 157 -16.48 48.17 6.83
C ALA A 157 -16.33 49.19 5.71
N SER A 158 -17.33 50.06 5.61
CA SER A 158 -17.22 51.38 5.01
C SER A 158 -16.18 52.29 5.69
N SER A 159 -15.35 51.76 6.61
CA SER A 159 -14.23 52.49 7.20
C SER A 159 -13.01 52.42 6.28
N LYS A 160 -12.82 53.48 5.49
CA LYS A 160 -11.53 53.81 4.86
C LYS A 160 -10.37 53.93 5.88
N ASP A 161 -10.64 53.87 7.18
CA ASP A 161 -9.70 54.09 8.27
C ASP A 161 -9.14 52.82 8.92
N ALA A 162 -9.46 51.62 8.42
CA ALA A 162 -8.99 50.35 8.99
C ALA A 162 -7.49 50.03 8.77
N TYR A 163 -6.69 51.00 8.34
CA TYR A 163 -5.24 50.85 8.19
C TYR A 163 -4.44 51.21 9.43
N LEU A 164 -5.06 51.69 10.51
CA LEU A 164 -4.33 52.12 11.72
C LEU A 164 -5.05 51.68 13.01
N SER A 165 -4.46 50.68 13.67
CA SER A 165 -4.32 50.59 15.14
C SER A 165 -5.57 50.62 16.06
N SER A 166 -6.76 50.23 15.62
CA SER A 166 -7.90 50.06 16.56
C SER A 166 -8.29 48.58 16.73
N PRO A 167 -8.31 48.02 17.97
CA PRO A 167 -8.57 46.61 18.25
C PRO A 167 -10.07 46.27 18.31
N THR A 168 -10.94 47.20 17.90
CA THR A 168 -12.39 47.03 17.95
C THR A 168 -12.84 46.21 16.74
N PHE A 169 -12.83 44.90 16.89
CA PHE A 169 -13.53 44.00 15.98
C PHE A 169 -15.03 44.18 16.22
N ASP A 170 -15.77 44.62 15.21
CA ASP A 170 -17.23 44.70 15.30
C ASP A 170 -17.83 43.31 15.06
N PHE A 171 -18.12 42.59 16.15
CA PHE A 171 -18.76 41.28 16.11
C PHE A 171 -20.28 41.36 15.82
N ASP A 172 -20.87 42.56 15.77
CA ASP A 172 -22.34 42.77 15.81
C ASP A 172 -23.03 42.65 14.45
N SER A 173 -22.29 42.54 13.34
CA SER A 173 -22.85 42.49 11.98
C SER A 173 -22.93 41.07 11.36
N PHE A 174 -22.83 40.03 12.18
CA PHE A 174 -22.45 38.67 11.76
C PHE A 174 -23.57 37.63 11.61
N HIS A 175 -24.78 38.04 11.26
CA HIS A 175 -25.82 37.11 10.83
C HIS A 175 -26.33 37.45 9.43
N ARG A 176 -25.55 37.04 8.42
CA ARG A 176 -26.16 36.61 7.16
C ARG A 176 -26.46 35.11 7.29
N ASP A 177 -27.66 34.71 6.89
CA ASP A 177 -28.00 33.31 6.68
C ASP A 177 -26.90 32.64 5.82
N GLY A 178 -26.26 31.58 6.33
CA GLY A 178 -25.18 30.85 5.65
C GLY A 178 -23.73 31.23 6.01
N THR A 179 -23.50 32.07 7.03
CA THR A 179 -22.16 32.31 7.62
C THR A 179 -21.84 31.33 8.76
N ILE A 180 -20.54 31.06 9.04
CA ILE A 180 -20.15 30.16 10.15
C ILE A 180 -20.40 30.82 11.52
N GLY A 181 -20.36 32.15 11.58
CA GLY A 181 -20.39 32.90 12.83
C GLY A 181 -19.11 32.70 13.64
N SER A 182 -19.25 32.58 14.97
CA SER A 182 -18.16 32.18 15.86
C SER A 182 -18.30 30.70 16.24
N VAL A 183 -17.18 29.98 16.26
CA VAL A 183 -17.10 28.58 16.66
C VAL A 183 -16.13 28.45 17.82
N SER A 184 -16.50 27.65 18.82
CA SER A 184 -15.59 27.25 19.89
C SER A 184 -15.36 25.75 19.88
N CYS A 185 -14.10 25.35 20.04
CA CYS A 185 -13.63 23.98 19.96
C CYS A 185 -12.81 23.62 21.19
N SER A 186 -13.15 22.49 21.82
CA SER A 186 -12.28 21.80 22.76
C SER A 186 -11.29 20.93 21.99
N VAL A 187 -10.00 20.98 22.35
CA VAL A 187 -8.92 20.27 21.67
C VAL A 187 -8.29 19.23 22.60
N GLU A 188 -8.21 17.99 22.12
CA GLU A 188 -7.60 16.84 22.80
C GLU A 188 -6.62 16.12 21.86
N THR A 189 -5.75 15.28 22.41
CA THR A 189 -4.85 14.40 21.68
C THR A 189 -5.38 12.98 21.63
N SER A 190 -5.49 12.42 20.44
CA SER A 190 -5.83 11.00 20.24
C SER A 190 -4.58 10.21 19.89
N TYR A 191 -4.18 9.33 20.81
CA TYR A 191 -3.06 8.40 20.62
C TYR A 191 -3.55 7.09 20.01
N VAL A 192 -2.94 6.68 18.90
CA VAL A 192 -3.35 5.48 18.16
C VAL A 192 -2.17 4.60 17.77
N GLU A 193 -2.44 3.30 17.73
CA GLU A 193 -1.61 2.32 17.04
C GLU A 193 -2.30 1.95 15.72
N VAL A 194 -1.53 1.87 14.66
CA VAL A 194 -2.04 1.56 13.32
C VAL A 194 -1.25 0.39 12.75
N GLN A 195 -1.96 -0.63 12.30
CA GLN A 195 -1.36 -1.71 11.53
C GLN A 195 -1.36 -1.34 10.06
N VAL A 196 -0.17 -1.33 9.46
CA VAL A 196 0.04 -1.02 8.04
C VAL A 196 0.32 -2.31 7.28
N TRP A 197 -0.29 -2.41 6.11
CA TRP A 197 0.01 -3.43 5.12
C TRP A 197 0.43 -2.77 3.81
N CYS A 198 1.59 -3.18 3.28
CA CYS A 198 2.09 -2.75 1.98
C CYS A 198 2.18 -3.98 1.09
N ALA A 199 1.34 -4.06 0.06
CA ALA A 199 1.34 -5.19 -0.86
C ALA A 199 2.31 -4.96 -2.04
N VAL A 200 2.85 -6.04 -2.58
CA VAL A 200 3.80 -6.12 -3.71
C VAL A 200 3.54 -5.15 -4.89
N ASN A 201 2.27 -4.84 -5.19
CA ASN A 201 1.85 -3.98 -6.29
C ASN A 201 0.86 -2.88 -5.85
N SER A 202 0.79 -2.57 -4.55
CA SER A 202 -0.16 -1.61 -4.00
C SER A 202 0.55 -0.57 -3.16
N THR A 203 -0.13 0.56 -2.97
CA THR A 203 0.23 1.53 -1.95
C THR A 203 0.08 0.93 -0.56
N CYS A 204 0.96 1.32 0.35
CA CYS A 204 0.81 1.01 1.77
C CYS A 204 -0.49 1.62 2.30
N GLN A 205 -1.21 0.86 3.12
CA GLN A 205 -2.44 1.35 3.73
C GLN A 205 -2.57 0.88 5.17
N ALA A 206 -3.21 1.71 5.99
CA ALA A 206 -3.67 1.32 7.30
C ALA A 206 -4.80 0.27 7.15
N THR A 207 -4.62 -0.92 7.72
CA THR A 207 -5.60 -2.01 7.70
C THR A 207 -6.34 -2.16 9.02
N LYS A 208 -5.71 -1.73 10.13
CA LYS A 208 -6.34 -1.70 11.45
C LYS A 208 -5.90 -0.47 12.25
N VAL A 209 -6.75 -0.03 13.17
CA VAL A 209 -6.45 1.04 14.13
C VAL A 209 -6.96 0.67 15.53
N ARG A 210 -6.24 1.06 16.58
CA ARG A 210 -6.69 0.99 17.98
C ARG A 210 -6.13 2.13 18.81
N ARG A 211 -6.71 2.39 19.98
CA ARG A 211 -6.16 3.34 20.96
C ARG A 211 -4.80 2.81 21.43
N SER A 212 -3.82 3.69 21.58
CA SER A 212 -2.48 3.30 22.05
C SER A 212 -2.54 2.60 23.40
N GLN A 213 -1.79 1.50 23.54
CA GLN A 213 -1.68 0.75 24.80
C GLN A 213 -0.44 1.14 25.61
N LEU A 214 0.35 2.07 25.10
CA LEU A 214 1.52 2.61 25.78
C LEU A 214 1.10 3.65 26.83
N ASP A 215 1.95 3.89 27.82
CA ASP A 215 1.76 4.98 28.78
C ASP A 215 1.89 6.33 28.07
N GLN A 216 0.77 6.98 27.77
CA GLN A 216 0.68 8.28 27.12
C GLN A 216 0.33 9.38 28.12
N LEU A 217 0.53 10.63 27.73
CA LEU A 217 -0.01 11.76 28.49
C LEU A 217 -1.54 11.75 28.46
N PRO A 218 -2.20 12.35 29.47
CA PRO A 218 -3.63 12.60 29.43
C PRO A 218 -4.05 13.29 28.13
N PRO A 219 -5.13 12.85 27.45
CA PRO A 219 -5.58 13.42 26.18
C PRO A 219 -5.80 14.94 26.20
N ALA A 220 -6.08 15.51 27.37
CA ALA A 220 -6.23 16.94 27.55
C ALA A 220 -4.93 17.72 27.32
N ILE A 221 -3.76 17.08 27.40
CA ILE A 221 -2.46 17.67 27.09
C ILE A 221 -2.13 17.40 25.62
N THR A 222 -1.78 18.46 24.93
CA THR A 222 -1.40 18.44 23.53
C THR A 222 0.03 18.93 23.38
N ILE A 223 0.61 18.66 22.22
CA ILE A 223 1.91 19.22 21.86
C ILE A 223 1.92 20.76 21.81
N MET A 224 0.75 21.41 21.66
CA MET A 224 0.63 22.87 21.72
C MET A 224 0.87 23.43 23.13
N ASP A 225 0.74 22.59 24.16
CA ASP A 225 1.05 22.92 25.54
C ASP A 225 2.56 22.93 25.82
N ALA A 226 3.40 22.49 24.88
CA ALA A 226 4.86 22.56 25.05
C ALA A 226 5.33 24.02 25.17
N LYS A 227 6.07 24.36 26.23
CA LYS A 227 6.68 25.70 26.39
C LYS A 227 7.91 25.84 25.48
N PRO A 228 8.00 26.84 24.60
CA PRO A 228 9.15 27.06 23.74
C PRO A 228 10.28 27.81 24.46
N GLY A 229 11.07 27.09 25.27
CA GLY A 229 12.30 27.60 25.86
C GLY A 229 12.22 29.03 26.43
N LYS A 230 13.28 29.84 26.24
CA LYS A 230 13.39 31.22 26.76
C LYS A 230 12.60 32.28 25.96
N ASN A 231 11.83 31.90 24.94
CA ASN A 231 11.13 32.85 24.07
C ASN A 231 9.70 33.14 24.57
N ILE A 232 9.20 34.33 24.24
CA ILE A 232 7.93 34.89 24.74
C ILE A 232 6.69 34.30 24.03
N TYR A 233 6.84 33.74 22.82
CA TYR A 233 5.70 33.23 22.03
C TYR A 233 5.49 31.75 22.29
N SER A 234 4.29 31.31 22.68
CA SER A 234 3.95 29.89 22.90
C SER A 234 4.00 29.07 21.59
N ASN A 235 4.24 27.75 21.68
CA ASN A 235 4.21 26.87 20.50
C ASN A 235 2.84 26.91 19.81
N MET A 236 1.77 27.04 20.60
CA MET A 236 0.42 27.32 20.10
C MET A 236 0.37 28.59 19.24
N TYR A 237 0.97 29.70 19.71
CA TYR A 237 0.97 30.95 18.95
C TYR A 237 1.65 30.79 17.58
N SER A 238 2.87 30.25 17.55
CA SER A 238 3.61 30.06 16.28
C SER A 238 2.91 29.08 15.34
N PHE A 239 2.30 28.03 15.86
CA PHE A 239 1.52 27.08 15.07
C PHE A 239 0.28 27.75 14.45
N MET A 240 -0.51 28.46 15.26
CA MET A 240 -1.72 29.14 14.78
C MET A 240 -1.40 30.27 13.81
N ASP A 241 -0.33 31.03 14.04
CA ASP A 241 0.16 32.09 13.13
C ASP A 241 0.53 31.53 11.76
N GLY A 242 1.33 30.45 11.74
CA GLY A 242 1.65 29.75 10.50
C GLY A 242 0.41 29.20 9.78
N PHE A 243 -0.51 28.57 10.52
CA PHE A 243 -1.75 28.02 9.99
C PHE A 243 -2.62 29.10 9.34
N MET A 244 -2.89 30.20 10.05
CA MET A 244 -3.71 31.30 9.56
C MET A 244 -3.05 32.04 8.39
N ALA A 245 -1.71 32.14 8.37
CA ALA A 245 -0.97 32.68 7.23
C ALA A 245 -1.05 31.78 5.98
N SER A 246 -1.25 30.47 6.15
CA SER A 246 -1.31 29.52 5.03
C SER A 246 -2.63 29.56 4.25
N ILE A 247 -3.73 29.97 4.89
CA ILE A 247 -5.09 29.90 4.32
C ILE A 247 -5.59 31.24 3.78
N GLY A 248 -4.75 32.29 3.81
CA GLY A 248 -5.15 33.64 3.38
C GLY A 248 -5.28 33.77 1.85
N GLY A 249 -6.52 33.95 1.37
CA GLY A 249 -6.83 34.32 -0.02
C GLY A 249 -7.02 35.84 -0.19
N GLU A 250 -7.11 36.37 -1.41
CA GLU A 250 -7.65 37.73 -1.63
C GLU A 250 -9.18 37.69 -1.59
N LYS A 251 -9.80 38.26 -0.54
CA LYS A 251 -11.23 38.60 -0.54
C LYS A 251 -11.40 39.99 -1.16
N LYS A 252 -11.97 40.07 -2.36
CA LYS A 252 -12.47 41.33 -2.92
C LYS A 252 -13.91 41.54 -2.46
N TRP A 253 -14.32 42.80 -2.33
CA TRP A 253 -15.67 43.19 -1.89
C TRP A 253 -16.80 42.58 -2.75
N THR A 254 -16.50 42.20 -3.99
CA THR A 254 -17.43 41.60 -4.95
C THR A 254 -17.56 40.08 -4.84
N ASP A 255 -16.72 39.40 -4.05
CA ASP A 255 -16.64 37.95 -4.08
C ASP A 255 -17.79 37.32 -3.28
N PRO A 256 -18.63 36.47 -3.91
CA PRO A 256 -19.75 35.83 -3.24
C PRO A 256 -19.34 34.67 -2.31
N LEU A 257 -18.08 34.22 -2.35
CA LEU A 257 -17.56 33.07 -1.61
C LEU A 257 -16.75 33.50 -0.37
N GLY A 258 -16.78 32.67 0.69
CA GLY A 258 -15.98 32.86 1.90
C GLY A 258 -14.49 32.58 1.67
N SER A 259 -13.66 32.70 2.70
CA SER A 259 -12.26 32.31 2.61
C SER A 259 -12.10 30.82 2.32
N ILE A 260 -10.90 30.37 1.94
CA ILE A 260 -10.62 28.94 1.75
C ILE A 260 -10.96 28.15 3.03
N LEU A 261 -10.64 28.70 4.21
CA LEU A 261 -10.98 28.12 5.51
C LEU A 261 -12.51 28.04 5.69
N ASP A 262 -13.21 29.13 5.49
CA ASP A 262 -14.67 29.19 5.69
C ASP A 262 -15.40 28.26 4.72
N ASN A 263 -14.98 28.25 3.46
CA ASN A 263 -15.57 27.38 2.45
C ASN A 263 -15.36 25.92 2.83
N TYR A 264 -14.15 25.53 3.23
CA TYR A 264 -13.88 24.15 3.65
C TYR A 264 -14.72 23.74 4.88
N LEU A 265 -14.78 24.60 5.90
CA LEU A 265 -15.54 24.33 7.12
C LEU A 265 -17.05 24.19 6.83
N ARG A 266 -17.62 25.01 5.93
CA ARG A 266 -19.03 24.90 5.49
C ARG A 266 -19.29 23.69 4.62
N ALA A 267 -18.48 23.48 3.59
CA ALA A 267 -18.54 22.32 2.71
C ALA A 267 -17.23 22.18 1.90
N PRO A 268 -16.50 21.05 2.00
CA PRO A 268 -15.26 20.82 1.26
C PRO A 268 -15.35 21.08 -0.25
N SER A 269 -16.49 20.78 -0.88
CA SER A 269 -16.74 21.03 -2.31
C SER A 269 -16.66 22.51 -2.72
N LEU A 270 -16.86 23.44 -1.79
CA LEU A 270 -16.80 24.88 -2.04
C LEU A 270 -15.37 25.40 -2.24
N VAL A 271 -14.35 24.67 -1.77
CA VAL A 271 -12.95 25.08 -1.95
C VAL A 271 -12.55 25.07 -3.43
N THR A 272 -13.07 24.11 -4.18
CA THR A 272 -12.82 23.95 -5.63
C THR A 272 -13.94 24.52 -6.50
N ALA A 273 -14.97 25.12 -5.91
CA ALA A 273 -16.10 25.67 -6.66
C ALA A 273 -15.66 26.90 -7.50
N PRO A 274 -16.13 27.03 -8.75
CA PRO A 274 -15.84 28.21 -9.55
C PRO A 274 -16.36 29.47 -8.84
N GLN A 275 -15.54 30.53 -8.79
CA GLN A 275 -15.90 31.82 -8.18
C GLN A 275 -17.14 32.50 -8.81
N PHE A 276 -17.63 31.97 -9.93
CA PHE A 276 -18.80 32.44 -10.68
C PHE A 276 -20.10 31.68 -10.36
N ALA A 277 -20.09 30.72 -9.42
CA ALA A 277 -21.32 30.09 -8.97
C ALA A 277 -22.28 31.16 -8.41
N SER A 278 -23.51 31.22 -8.91
CA SER A 278 -24.48 32.22 -8.51
C SER A 278 -24.74 32.13 -6.99
N LYS A 279 -24.90 33.29 -6.32
CA LYS A 279 -25.21 33.38 -4.88
C LYS A 279 -26.36 32.45 -4.47
N ASP A 280 -27.32 32.23 -5.36
CA ASP A 280 -28.51 31.40 -5.11
C ASP A 280 -28.21 29.89 -5.08
N GLN A 281 -27.19 29.40 -5.81
CA GLN A 281 -26.80 27.98 -5.75
C GLN A 281 -25.96 27.65 -4.51
N VAL A 282 -25.16 28.60 -4.02
CA VAL A 282 -24.35 28.42 -2.80
C VAL A 282 -25.21 28.51 -1.54
N SER A 283 -26.30 29.29 -1.57
CA SER A 283 -27.17 29.55 -0.41
C SER A 283 -28.05 28.35 0.02
N GLN A 284 -28.36 27.39 -0.86
CA GLN A 284 -29.28 26.29 -0.52
C GLN A 284 -28.60 25.10 0.17
N ASP A 285 -27.30 24.90 -0.02
CA ASP A 285 -26.56 23.72 0.48
C ASP A 285 -25.70 24.00 1.74
N THR A 286 -25.62 25.28 2.17
CA THR A 286 -24.63 25.76 3.16
C THR A 286 -25.19 26.11 4.53
N THR A 287 -26.50 26.02 4.74
CA THR A 287 -27.16 26.55 5.95
C THR A 287 -27.33 25.54 7.09
N LYS A 288 -27.01 24.25 6.89
CA LYS A 288 -27.09 23.21 7.93
C LYS A 288 -25.96 22.19 7.82
N PHE A 289 -24.84 22.43 8.49
CA PHE A 289 -23.83 21.41 8.76
C PHE A 289 -23.86 21.05 10.26
N SER A 290 -23.60 19.79 10.60
CA SER A 290 -23.61 19.33 11.99
C SER A 290 -22.36 19.78 12.75
N ASN A 291 -22.48 19.98 14.07
CA ASN A 291 -21.33 20.21 14.96
C ASN A 291 -20.24 19.14 14.78
N LYS A 292 -20.66 17.90 14.50
CA LYS A 292 -19.76 16.79 14.16
C LYS A 292 -18.97 17.10 12.89
N ALA A 293 -19.63 17.41 11.78
CA ALA A 293 -18.95 17.71 10.52
C ALA A 293 -17.98 18.90 10.65
N LEU A 294 -18.36 19.93 11.41
CA LEU A 294 -17.50 21.07 11.71
C LEU A 294 -16.23 20.67 12.48
N SER A 295 -16.41 19.90 13.55
CA SER A 295 -15.31 19.39 14.38
C SER A 295 -14.32 18.57 13.56
N GLU A 296 -14.85 17.70 12.72
CA GLU A 296 -14.07 16.81 11.86
C GLU A 296 -13.29 17.58 10.80
N ARG A 297 -13.92 18.54 10.11
CA ARG A 297 -13.27 19.36 9.09
C ARG A 297 -12.20 20.26 9.68
N PHE A 298 -12.46 20.90 10.82
CA PHE A 298 -11.48 21.76 11.44
C PHE A 298 -10.28 20.95 11.97
N GLY A 299 -10.53 19.81 12.61
CA GLY A 299 -9.47 18.88 13.01
C GLY A 299 -8.66 18.39 11.82
N HIS A 300 -9.31 18.09 10.69
CA HIS A 300 -8.64 17.68 9.46
C HIS A 300 -7.63 18.73 8.96
N LEU A 301 -8.02 20.01 8.96
CA LEU A 301 -7.15 21.12 8.57
C LEU A 301 -5.96 21.28 9.52
N LEU A 302 -6.21 21.31 10.85
CA LEU A 302 -5.15 21.49 11.84
C LEU A 302 -4.15 20.34 11.84
N ASN A 303 -4.62 19.10 11.78
CA ASN A 303 -3.76 17.92 11.71
C ASN A 303 -2.94 17.85 10.41
N SER A 304 -3.51 18.31 9.30
CA SER A 304 -2.79 18.39 8.02
C SER A 304 -1.67 19.42 8.08
N TYR A 305 -1.96 20.61 8.62
CA TYR A 305 -0.94 21.63 8.81
C TYR A 305 0.16 21.17 9.78
N TRP A 306 -0.23 20.51 10.87
CA TRP A 306 0.68 19.88 11.83
C TRP A 306 1.62 18.88 11.14
N THR A 307 1.07 17.97 10.34
CA THR A 307 1.85 16.96 9.61
C THR A 307 2.80 17.61 8.61
N CYS A 308 2.36 18.66 7.89
CA CYS A 308 3.24 19.43 7.01
C CYS A 308 4.39 20.11 7.76
N LEU A 309 4.11 20.69 8.94
CA LEU A 309 5.10 21.39 9.74
C LEU A 309 6.20 20.43 10.24
N HIS A 310 5.81 19.26 10.75
CA HIS A 310 6.74 18.26 11.28
C HIS A 310 7.38 17.36 10.21
N GLY A 311 6.78 17.31 9.03
CA GLY A 311 7.22 16.49 7.90
C GLY A 311 7.74 17.28 6.70
N ILE A 312 8.12 18.55 6.87
CA ILE A 312 8.35 19.52 5.80
C ILE A 312 9.18 19.00 4.61
N TYR A 313 10.23 18.21 4.85
CA TYR A 313 11.05 17.62 3.79
C TYR A 313 10.76 16.14 3.54
N THR A 314 10.23 15.42 4.53
CA THR A 314 9.99 13.97 4.42
C THR A 314 8.69 13.63 3.74
N VAL A 315 7.67 14.51 3.82
CA VAL A 315 6.38 14.32 3.15
C VAL A 315 6.57 14.22 1.63
N THR A 316 7.45 15.03 1.05
CA THR A 316 7.69 15.05 -0.41
C THR A 316 8.98 14.36 -0.81
N GLY A 317 10.06 14.53 -0.04
CA GLY A 317 11.37 13.98 -0.34
C GLY A 317 11.58 12.55 0.18
N GLY A 318 10.63 12.00 0.94
CA GLY A 318 10.75 10.73 1.62
C GLY A 318 11.76 10.77 2.77
N ILE A 319 11.92 9.63 3.46
CA ILE A 319 12.86 9.49 4.58
C ILE A 319 14.27 9.19 4.04
N ARG A 320 15.18 10.15 4.15
CA ARG A 320 16.56 10.06 3.63
C ARG A 320 17.54 10.77 4.58
N ASN A 321 18.84 10.57 4.41
CA ASN A 321 19.85 11.19 5.30
C ASN A 321 19.87 12.73 5.23
N ASP A 322 19.44 13.30 4.10
CA ASP A 322 19.31 14.73 3.88
C ASP A 322 18.01 15.32 4.43
N THR A 323 16.91 14.56 4.42
CA THR A 323 15.58 15.02 4.88
C THR A 323 15.26 14.64 6.32
N SER A 324 15.97 13.65 6.88
CA SER A 324 15.63 12.98 8.14
C SER A 324 16.80 12.86 9.09
N TYR A 325 16.50 12.93 10.39
CA TYR A 325 17.42 12.62 11.48
C TYR A 325 17.08 11.25 12.08
N PHE A 326 18.03 10.31 11.96
CA PHE A 326 17.95 8.96 12.51
C PHE A 326 18.71 8.96 13.84
N TRP A 327 17.99 9.05 14.96
CA TRP A 327 18.63 9.18 16.27
C TRP A 327 19.14 7.82 16.79
N ASP A 328 18.21 6.90 17.03
CA ASP A 328 18.42 5.55 17.55
C ASP A 328 17.47 4.61 16.81
N THR A 329 18.05 3.65 16.13
CA THR A 329 17.33 2.65 15.33
C THR A 329 16.70 1.55 16.20
N ASN A 330 16.95 1.55 17.51
CA ASN A 330 16.41 0.56 18.43
C ASN A 330 15.11 1.00 19.10
N VAL A 331 14.76 2.28 18.99
CA VAL A 331 13.58 2.86 19.66
C VAL A 331 12.45 3.04 18.65
N THR A 332 11.32 2.37 18.91
CA THR A 332 10.22 2.26 17.95
C THR A 332 9.20 3.39 18.02
N PHE A 333 8.97 3.90 19.23
CA PHE A 333 8.24 5.13 19.52
C PHE A 333 8.43 5.38 21.03
N VAL A 334 8.83 6.58 21.41
CA VAL A 334 8.78 6.98 22.83
C VAL A 334 7.52 7.83 22.96
N PRO A 335 6.58 7.47 23.85
CA PRO A 335 5.50 8.36 24.27
C PRO A 335 6.05 9.62 24.94
N PRO A 336 5.42 10.79 24.72
CA PRO A 336 5.74 11.98 25.49
C PRO A 336 5.65 11.65 27.00
N LYS A 337 6.71 11.88 27.77
CA LYS A 337 6.69 11.75 29.23
C LYS A 337 6.81 13.13 29.85
N VAL A 338 6.04 13.39 30.90
CA VAL A 338 6.26 14.55 31.78
C VAL A 338 7.18 14.07 32.89
N ASP A 339 8.43 14.51 32.88
CA ASP A 339 9.35 14.23 33.99
C ASP A 339 8.94 15.06 35.21
N ASN A 340 9.01 14.44 36.39
CA ASN A 340 8.39 14.93 37.61
C ASN A 340 9.07 16.20 38.16
N TYR A 341 8.26 17.26 38.31
CA TYR A 341 8.37 18.46 39.14
C TYR A 341 9.66 18.70 39.95
N SER A 342 10.34 19.82 39.63
CA SER A 342 10.85 20.70 40.68
C SER A 342 10.09 22.02 40.60
N HIS A 343 9.66 22.57 41.73
CA HIS A 343 8.90 23.84 41.84
C HIS A 343 9.62 25.09 41.29
N GLN A 344 10.78 24.91 40.65
CA GLN A 344 11.58 25.94 39.99
C GLN A 344 11.95 25.56 38.53
N ALA A 345 11.50 24.41 38.03
CA ALA A 345 11.72 23.98 36.66
C ALA A 345 10.37 23.75 35.96
N GLU A 346 10.10 24.66 35.04
CA GLU A 346 9.36 24.52 33.79
C GLU A 346 8.68 23.15 33.55
N VAL A 347 7.40 23.16 33.13
CA VAL A 347 6.85 22.03 32.35
C VAL A 347 7.56 22.01 31.00
N THR A 348 8.79 21.54 31.02
CA THR A 348 9.40 20.83 29.93
C THR A 348 8.64 19.53 29.84
N LEU A 349 7.89 19.29 28.75
CA LEU A 349 7.62 17.92 28.32
C LEU A 349 8.97 17.22 28.39
N GLY A 350 9.10 16.31 29.38
CA GLY A 350 10.35 15.94 30.03
C GLY A 350 11.37 15.51 28.99
N HIS A 351 12.64 15.88 29.19
CA HIS A 351 13.82 15.59 28.36
C HIS A 351 13.60 14.62 27.18
N TYR A 352 12.75 14.99 26.23
CA TYR A 352 13.01 14.70 24.86
C TYR A 352 14.27 15.49 24.65
N ASN A 353 15.35 14.78 24.40
CA ASN A 353 16.45 15.35 23.67
C ASN A 353 15.87 15.70 22.29
N TRP A 354 15.01 16.72 22.23
CA TRP A 354 14.86 17.60 21.10
C TRP A 354 16.26 18.15 20.97
N THR A 355 17.12 17.38 20.31
CA THR A 355 18.36 17.91 19.81
C THR A 355 17.94 19.18 19.13
N ASN A 356 18.42 20.33 19.62
CA ASN A 356 18.30 21.64 18.98
C ASN A 356 19.10 21.64 17.68
N ASP A 357 19.04 20.54 16.93
CA ASP A 357 19.59 20.39 15.61
C ASP A 357 18.63 21.16 14.71
N TYR A 358 18.91 22.46 14.60
CA TYR A 358 18.23 23.42 13.73
C TYR A 358 18.34 23.07 12.24
N SER A 359 18.83 21.87 11.88
CA SER A 359 18.96 21.39 10.50
C SER A 359 17.63 21.18 9.77
N ALA A 360 16.49 21.47 10.40
CA ALA A 360 15.15 21.42 9.80
C ALA A 360 14.74 20.03 9.29
N LYS A 361 15.44 18.96 9.70
CA LYS A 361 15.15 17.58 9.31
C LYS A 361 14.04 16.99 10.18
N SER A 362 13.22 16.11 9.59
CA SER A 362 12.20 15.38 10.36
C SER A 362 12.85 14.30 11.20
N LYS A 363 12.40 14.15 12.46
CA LYS A 363 12.80 13.02 13.30
C LYS A 363 12.07 11.76 12.83
N VAL A 364 12.80 10.65 12.73
CA VAL A 364 12.23 9.36 12.29
C VAL A 364 12.37 8.33 13.39
N TRP A 365 11.32 7.54 13.57
CA TRP A 365 11.31 6.38 14.47
C TRP A 365 11.42 5.09 13.67
N SER A 366 12.19 4.15 14.21
CA SER A 366 12.24 2.79 13.66
C SER A 366 10.91 2.08 13.94
N SER A 367 10.54 1.08 13.15
CA SER A 367 9.48 0.15 13.54
C SER A 367 9.88 -1.25 13.10
N GLN A 368 9.46 -2.25 13.86
CA GLN A 368 9.64 -3.64 13.49
C GLN A 368 8.40 -4.14 12.74
N GLY A 369 8.64 -4.88 11.67
CA GLY A 369 7.61 -5.42 10.81
C GLY A 369 7.98 -6.79 10.30
N ASN A 370 6.97 -7.52 9.84
CA ASN A 370 7.11 -8.79 9.16
C ASN A 370 7.24 -8.57 7.66
N LYS A 371 8.27 -9.20 7.07
CA LYS A 371 8.47 -9.30 5.63
C LYS A 371 7.89 -10.62 5.14
N HIS A 372 6.92 -10.58 4.23
CA HIS A 372 6.31 -11.76 3.63
C HIS A 372 6.78 -11.89 2.18
N GLU A 373 7.69 -12.84 1.92
CA GLU A 373 8.22 -13.09 0.57
C GLU A 373 7.44 -14.22 -0.12
N ARG A 374 6.90 -13.94 -1.30
CA ARG A 374 6.27 -14.94 -2.18
C ARG A 374 7.31 -15.54 -3.11
N ILE A 375 7.61 -16.81 -2.90
CA ILE A 375 8.50 -17.58 -3.79
C ILE A 375 7.63 -18.52 -4.62
N GLU A 376 7.66 -18.35 -5.95
CA GLU A 376 7.02 -19.29 -6.85
C GLU A 376 7.84 -20.59 -6.89
N ILE A 377 7.27 -21.67 -6.36
CA ILE A 377 7.89 -23.00 -6.39
C ILE A 377 7.24 -23.86 -7.48
N LEU A 378 8.05 -24.34 -8.42
CA LEU A 378 7.63 -25.34 -9.39
C LEU A 378 7.60 -26.71 -8.71
N VAL A 379 6.41 -27.14 -8.27
CA VAL A 379 6.21 -28.46 -7.67
C VAL A 379 5.85 -29.47 -8.76
N ALA A 380 6.74 -30.45 -8.99
CA ALA A 380 6.45 -31.55 -9.90
C ALA A 380 5.29 -32.41 -9.37
N HIS A 381 4.30 -32.68 -10.22
CA HIS A 381 3.18 -33.55 -9.87
C HIS A 381 3.65 -35.01 -9.79
N LYS A 382 3.90 -35.48 -8.56
CA LYS A 382 4.55 -36.80 -8.30
C LYS A 382 3.95 -37.95 -9.13
N PRO A 383 2.61 -38.13 -9.20
CA PRO A 383 2.02 -39.18 -10.04
C PRO A 383 2.40 -39.08 -11.52
N TRP A 384 2.41 -37.88 -12.11
CA TRP A 384 2.71 -37.70 -13.53
C TRP A 384 4.19 -37.96 -13.82
N THR A 385 5.07 -37.51 -12.92
CA THR A 385 6.50 -37.77 -13.03
C THR A 385 6.80 -39.27 -12.92
N ILE A 386 6.11 -39.99 -12.02
CA ILE A 386 6.25 -41.45 -11.88
C ILE A 386 5.74 -42.16 -13.14
N ILE A 387 4.56 -41.80 -13.64
CA ILE A 387 3.99 -42.39 -14.88
C ILE A 387 4.94 -42.16 -16.06
N LEU A 388 5.47 -40.95 -16.21
CA LEU A 388 6.42 -40.64 -17.28
C LEU A 388 7.70 -41.47 -17.14
N ALA A 389 8.25 -41.59 -15.92
CA ALA A 389 9.44 -42.40 -15.66
C ALA A 389 9.21 -43.88 -15.98
N ILE A 390 8.05 -44.44 -15.58
CA ILE A 390 7.67 -45.83 -15.91
C ILE A 390 7.53 -46.00 -17.42
N ALA A 391 6.84 -45.10 -18.11
CA ALA A 391 6.66 -45.16 -19.55
C ALA A 391 8.00 -45.09 -20.30
N SER A 392 8.90 -44.20 -19.88
CA SER A 392 10.25 -44.10 -20.44
C SER A 392 11.06 -45.38 -20.23
N LEU A 393 11.00 -45.98 -19.04
CA LEU A 393 11.68 -47.26 -18.75
C LEU A 393 11.13 -48.40 -19.61
N ILE A 394 9.81 -48.46 -19.80
CA ILE A 394 9.17 -49.46 -20.67
C ILE A 394 9.64 -49.29 -22.13
N LEU A 395 9.65 -48.05 -22.64
CA LEU A 395 10.12 -47.77 -24.00
C LEU A 395 11.61 -48.12 -24.19
N ILE A 396 12.45 -47.85 -23.19
CA ILE A 396 13.86 -48.23 -23.20
C ILE A 396 14.02 -49.75 -23.18
N ALA A 397 13.23 -50.47 -22.39
CA ALA A 397 13.25 -51.93 -22.37
C ALA A 397 12.83 -52.52 -23.73
N PHE A 398 11.79 -51.98 -24.35
CA PHE A 398 11.34 -52.40 -25.69
C PHE A 398 12.35 -52.08 -26.79
N SER A 399 13.08 -50.96 -26.69
CA SER A 399 14.11 -50.63 -27.69
C SER A 399 15.37 -51.51 -27.57
N LEU A 400 15.70 -51.95 -26.35
CA LEU A 400 16.83 -52.86 -26.09
C LEU A 400 16.51 -54.33 -26.39
N ALA A 401 15.24 -54.74 -26.39
CA ALA A 401 14.88 -56.13 -26.63
C ALA A 401 15.31 -56.66 -28.01
N PRO A 402 15.04 -55.98 -29.16
CA PRO A 402 15.49 -56.44 -30.47
C PRO A 402 17.01 -56.62 -30.61
N PRO A 403 17.89 -55.67 -30.23
CA PRO A 403 19.32 -55.88 -30.37
C PRO A 403 19.85 -56.98 -29.45
N LEU A 404 19.31 -57.14 -28.23
CA LEU A 404 19.69 -58.24 -27.34
C LEU A 404 19.27 -59.60 -27.91
N VAL A 405 18.03 -59.71 -28.38
CA VAL A 405 17.53 -60.92 -29.05
C VAL A 405 18.37 -61.24 -30.28
N ARG A 406 18.68 -60.25 -31.12
CA ARG A 406 19.55 -60.43 -32.30
C ARG A 406 20.94 -60.89 -31.90
N HIS A 407 21.55 -60.27 -30.89
CA HIS A 407 22.89 -60.60 -30.47
C HIS A 407 22.98 -62.02 -29.87
N PHE A 408 22.01 -62.44 -29.06
CA PHE A 408 22.09 -63.72 -28.35
C PHE A 408 21.44 -64.91 -29.08
N LEU A 409 20.38 -64.68 -29.87
CA LEU A 409 19.59 -65.78 -30.47
C LEU A 409 19.80 -65.97 -31.97
N ILE A 410 20.39 -65.01 -32.68
CA ILE A 410 20.65 -65.14 -34.12
C ILE A 410 22.10 -65.58 -34.36
N ASN A 411 22.26 -66.72 -35.02
CA ASN A 411 23.56 -67.31 -35.37
C ASN A 411 24.00 -67.01 -36.81
N GLY A 412 23.16 -66.36 -37.63
CA GLY A 412 23.45 -66.04 -39.02
C GLY A 412 23.53 -64.53 -39.30
N PRO A 413 24.04 -64.14 -40.49
CA PRO A 413 24.14 -62.74 -40.89
C PRO A 413 22.76 -62.08 -41.01
N ASP A 414 22.64 -60.83 -40.55
CA ASP A 414 21.43 -60.02 -40.72
C ASP A 414 21.37 -59.51 -42.15
N ILE A 415 20.69 -60.27 -43.01
CA ILE A 415 20.54 -59.97 -44.41
C ILE A 415 19.20 -59.26 -44.58
N ALA A 416 19.24 -57.95 -44.81
CA ALA A 416 18.07 -57.13 -45.10
C ALA A 416 17.54 -57.43 -46.51
N ILE A 417 16.88 -58.57 -46.70
CA ILE A 417 16.25 -58.94 -47.97
C ILE A 417 14.75 -59.17 -47.77
N ASN A 418 13.95 -58.43 -48.53
CA ASN A 418 12.56 -58.78 -48.76
C ASN A 418 12.52 -60.01 -49.68
N PHE A 419 11.99 -61.13 -49.18
CA PHE A 419 11.86 -62.36 -49.97
C PHE A 419 10.93 -62.12 -51.16
N SER A 420 11.53 -61.92 -52.33
CA SER A 420 10.81 -61.77 -53.59
C SER A 420 10.59 -63.14 -54.23
N SER A 421 9.52 -63.26 -55.01
CA SER A 421 9.26 -64.45 -55.83
C SER A 421 10.35 -64.74 -56.87
N LEU A 422 11.26 -63.78 -57.09
CA LEU A 422 12.40 -63.84 -58.00
C LEU A 422 13.61 -64.51 -57.33
N ALA A 423 13.86 -64.25 -56.05
CA ALA A 423 14.95 -64.86 -55.28
C ALA A 423 14.77 -66.39 -55.13
N THR A 424 13.53 -66.87 -55.08
CA THR A 424 13.21 -68.30 -55.06
C THR A 424 13.04 -68.89 -56.46
N ARG A 425 13.14 -68.09 -57.54
CA ARG A 425 12.64 -68.50 -58.86
C ARG A 425 13.41 -69.64 -59.51
N ASN A 426 14.73 -69.55 -59.43
CA ASN A 426 15.68 -70.47 -60.05
C ASN A 426 16.59 -71.11 -58.98
N ASN A 427 16.16 -71.14 -57.72
CA ASN A 427 16.97 -71.70 -56.64
C ASN A 427 16.84 -73.23 -56.63
N PHE A 428 17.96 -73.92 -56.89
CA PHE A 428 18.05 -75.38 -56.90
C PHE A 428 17.69 -76.03 -55.56
N HIS A 429 17.92 -75.31 -54.44
CA HIS A 429 17.70 -75.79 -53.07
C HIS A 429 16.24 -75.66 -52.60
N ILE A 430 15.35 -75.19 -53.48
CA ILE A 430 13.91 -75.08 -53.23
C ILE A 430 13.18 -75.97 -54.24
N PRO A 431 12.46 -77.02 -53.81
CA PRO A 431 11.73 -77.90 -54.71
C PRO A 431 10.49 -77.19 -55.24
N ILE A 432 10.61 -76.61 -56.43
CA ILE A 432 9.50 -75.97 -57.15
C ILE A 432 9.07 -76.91 -58.27
N PRO A 433 7.76 -77.18 -58.46
CA PRO A 433 7.27 -77.96 -59.58
C PRO A 433 7.75 -77.38 -60.92
N ALA A 434 8.12 -78.26 -61.87
CA ALA A 434 8.52 -77.82 -63.20
C ALA A 434 7.33 -77.18 -63.94
N GLY A 435 7.53 -75.97 -64.47
CA GLY A 435 6.46 -75.17 -65.09
C GLY A 435 5.85 -74.16 -64.10
N GLY A 436 5.94 -72.87 -64.43
CA GLY A 436 5.49 -71.78 -63.55
C GLY A 436 6.20 -70.44 -63.75
N SER A 437 7.06 -70.33 -64.76
CA SER A 437 7.75 -69.09 -65.18
C SER A 437 6.80 -68.02 -65.71
N PHE A 438 5.58 -68.39 -66.12
CA PHE A 438 4.54 -67.49 -66.61
C PHE A 438 3.51 -67.08 -65.52
N LEU A 439 3.61 -67.64 -64.31
CA LEU A 439 2.63 -67.37 -63.26
C LEU A 439 2.78 -65.94 -62.71
N PRO A 440 1.67 -65.22 -62.49
CA PRO A 440 1.70 -63.93 -61.81
C PRO A 440 2.20 -64.09 -60.36
N ALA A 441 2.81 -63.03 -59.81
CA ALA A 441 3.45 -63.06 -58.50
C ALA A 441 2.54 -63.60 -57.38
N SER A 442 1.26 -63.20 -57.37
CA SER A 442 0.27 -63.68 -56.39
C SER A 442 -0.01 -65.18 -56.49
N GLY A 443 -0.09 -65.73 -57.70
CA GLY A 443 -0.24 -67.17 -57.94
C GLY A 443 0.98 -67.95 -57.46
N ARG A 444 2.19 -67.37 -57.63
CA ARG A 444 3.44 -67.96 -57.15
C ARG A 444 3.58 -67.91 -55.63
N PHE A 445 3.19 -66.82 -54.98
CA PHE A 445 3.16 -66.74 -53.52
C PHE A 445 2.19 -67.76 -52.90
N ARG A 446 1.04 -68.03 -53.55
CA ARG A 446 0.11 -69.08 -53.11
C ARG A 446 0.70 -70.49 -53.16
N LEU A 447 1.55 -70.78 -54.16
CA LEU A 447 2.26 -72.06 -54.25
C LEU A 447 3.36 -72.21 -53.18
N LEU A 448 3.92 -71.10 -52.71
CA LEU A 448 4.99 -71.07 -51.71
C LEU A 448 4.48 -70.81 -50.28
N LYS A 449 3.16 -70.68 -50.08
CA LYS A 449 2.56 -70.23 -48.81
C LYS A 449 2.90 -71.11 -47.60
N ASP A 450 3.03 -72.42 -47.83
CA ASP A 450 3.29 -73.42 -46.78
C ASP A 450 4.78 -73.81 -46.71
N LEU A 451 5.62 -73.22 -47.57
CA LEU A 451 7.03 -73.54 -47.64
C LEU A 451 7.81 -72.75 -46.59
N ARG A 452 8.37 -73.44 -45.60
CA ARG A 452 9.28 -72.85 -44.62
C ARG A 452 10.68 -72.77 -45.22
N LEU A 453 11.21 -71.56 -45.35
CA LEU A 453 12.57 -71.32 -45.83
C LEU A 453 13.50 -71.07 -44.64
N ARG A 454 14.74 -71.55 -44.75
CA ARG A 454 15.82 -71.23 -43.84
C ARG A 454 17.08 -70.89 -44.62
N PHE A 455 17.93 -70.04 -44.06
CA PHE A 455 19.31 -69.98 -44.53
C PHE A 455 20.04 -71.23 -44.05
N ALA A 456 20.81 -71.83 -44.93
CA ALA A 456 21.57 -73.04 -44.66
C ALA A 456 22.95 -72.95 -45.32
N ASP A 457 23.89 -73.70 -44.77
CA ASP A 457 25.27 -73.75 -45.27
C ASP A 457 25.48 -75.06 -46.02
N VAL A 458 25.73 -74.95 -47.34
CA VAL A 458 25.93 -76.07 -48.26
C VAL A 458 27.29 -76.72 -48.06
N GLU A 459 28.30 -75.92 -47.72
CA GLU A 459 29.69 -76.37 -47.59
C GLU A 459 30.12 -76.34 -46.12
N GLY A 460 29.51 -77.20 -45.31
CA GLY A 460 29.76 -77.21 -43.86
C GLY A 460 31.22 -77.40 -43.43
N ASN A 461 32.07 -77.96 -44.31
CA ASN A 461 33.45 -78.37 -44.01
C ASN A 461 34.55 -77.43 -44.56
N SER A 462 34.23 -76.41 -45.36
CA SER A 462 35.21 -75.45 -45.90
C SER A 462 35.45 -74.27 -44.95
N ASN A 463 36.55 -73.53 -45.08
CA ASN A 463 36.83 -72.37 -44.22
C ASN A 463 35.88 -71.17 -44.49
N ILE A 464 35.35 -71.08 -45.72
CA ILE A 464 34.35 -70.10 -46.14
C ILE A 464 33.11 -70.89 -46.57
N GLY A 465 31.98 -70.74 -45.87
CA GLY A 465 30.76 -71.47 -46.20
C GLY A 465 29.99 -70.78 -47.33
N SER A 466 29.15 -71.51 -48.07
CA SER A 466 28.24 -70.90 -49.05
C SER A 466 26.84 -70.79 -48.47
N LEU A 467 26.31 -69.57 -48.40
CA LEU A 467 25.01 -69.30 -47.79
C LEU A 467 23.89 -69.42 -48.83
N VAL A 468 23.04 -70.42 -48.66
CA VAL A 468 21.88 -70.63 -49.55
C VAL A 468 20.56 -70.54 -48.81
N ILE A 469 19.51 -70.22 -49.56
CA ILE A 469 18.13 -70.32 -49.08
C ILE A 469 17.66 -71.74 -49.42
N ALA A 470 17.35 -72.54 -48.39
CA ALA A 470 16.87 -73.91 -48.56
C ALA A 470 15.45 -74.07 -47.98
N ALA A 471 14.66 -74.96 -48.58
CA ALA A 471 13.37 -75.35 -48.07
C ALA A 471 13.51 -76.35 -46.91
N GLN A 472 13.02 -75.98 -45.72
CA GLN A 472 13.10 -76.80 -44.52
C GLN A 472 12.16 -78.01 -44.63
N GLY A 473 12.71 -79.22 -44.45
CA GLY A 473 11.93 -80.48 -44.38
C GLY A 473 11.63 -81.15 -45.72
N VAL A 474 12.07 -80.56 -46.83
CA VAL A 474 11.91 -81.13 -48.19
C VAL A 474 13.25 -81.08 -48.94
N GLU A 475 14.34 -81.25 -48.19
CA GLU A 475 15.71 -80.99 -48.63
C GLU A 475 16.19 -82.11 -49.57
N LYS A 476 16.70 -81.74 -50.75
CA LYS A 476 17.32 -82.68 -51.70
C LYS A 476 18.80 -82.97 -51.40
N VAL A 477 19.42 -82.17 -50.53
CA VAL A 477 20.84 -82.22 -50.15
C VAL A 477 20.93 -82.00 -48.65
N GLU A 478 21.90 -82.62 -47.98
CA GLU A 478 22.13 -82.44 -46.55
C GLU A 478 22.80 -81.08 -46.29
N TYR A 479 22.11 -80.19 -45.56
CA TYR A 479 22.64 -78.87 -45.23
C TYR A 479 23.04 -78.75 -43.76
N SER A 480 24.13 -78.03 -43.51
CA SER A 480 24.58 -77.74 -42.15
C SER A 480 23.94 -76.47 -41.59
N ARG A 481 23.83 -76.36 -40.26
CA ARG A 481 23.34 -75.15 -39.59
C ARG A 481 24.40 -74.06 -39.62
N ILE A 482 23.97 -72.82 -39.82
CA ILE A 482 24.82 -71.63 -39.83
C ILE A 482 25.48 -71.44 -38.46
N ARG A 483 26.76 -71.06 -38.48
CA ARG A 483 27.60 -70.84 -37.30
C ARG A 483 27.88 -69.35 -37.14
N LYS A 484 27.71 -68.87 -35.91
CA LYS A 484 27.98 -67.48 -35.54
C LYS A 484 29.47 -67.15 -35.70
N GLY A 485 29.80 -66.07 -36.41
CA GLY A 485 31.17 -65.61 -36.61
C GLY A 485 31.96 -66.29 -37.75
N ARG A 486 31.32 -67.18 -38.53
CA ARG A 486 31.90 -67.77 -39.75
C ARG A 486 31.69 -66.85 -40.95
N LEU A 487 32.66 -66.80 -41.86
CA LEU A 487 32.54 -66.10 -43.15
C LEU A 487 31.72 -66.93 -44.13
N TYR A 488 30.80 -66.25 -44.82
CA TYR A 488 29.91 -66.83 -45.82
C TYR A 488 30.00 -66.07 -47.13
N GLU A 489 30.05 -66.79 -48.24
CA GLU A 489 29.94 -66.29 -49.63
C GLU A 489 28.55 -66.48 -50.22
#